data_AF-A0A328BKD1-F1
#
_entry.id   AF-A0A328BKD1-F1
#
_cell.length_a   1.000
_cell.length_b   1.000
_cell.length_c   1.000
_cell.angle_alpha   90.00
_cell.angle_beta   90.00
_cell.angle_gamma   90.00
#
_symmetry.space_group_name_H-M   'P 1'
#
loop_
_entity.id
_entity.type
_entity.pdbx_description
1 polymer ?
#
loop_
_entity_poly.entity_id
_entity_poly.type
_entity_poly.pdbx_seq_one_letter_code
_entity_poly.pdbx_strand_id
1 'polypeptide(L)'
;MEAKRNYPDRLEGEALRRWYERSPEEIGEERRLAEQLEFDAYNARTRRLARIVDDVAAERVADAYLADQDSGIWQEARLTPRPVRPPLRAPEAPRAGPIPRYPSTPTKTERGFFGDFDPIPNPNLGPAYLTGLPAPLGQVEPKGGDRYRLSDGSVVSRTEVDRLYAEQRLRMEGQEDAEPAPYAKRVDRLRDGSVPVAAQLRPREREYDPTCHPNGGWELDANFPKYPERTKRFETQITRATGVDYVVRNPGERPVKFDGCAVWSPRRELLEAKGPGYDALIDAGSRYRFLPSITRKAATQMGRQAAATQGRLINWHVAEPGANDFFSELLPAGAPITVQHTPAR
;
A
#
# COMPACT_ATOMS: atom_id res chain seq x y z
N MET A 1 8.57 -14.27 -32.54
CA MET A 1 9.30 -15.14 -31.59
C MET A 1 9.08 -14.58 -30.21
N GLU A 2 8.25 -15.22 -29.39
CA GLU A 2 8.13 -14.84 -27.97
C GLU A 2 9.42 -15.23 -27.26
N ALA A 3 10.14 -14.26 -26.73
CA ALA A 3 11.20 -14.53 -25.77
C ALA A 3 10.52 -15.12 -24.52
N LYS A 4 10.57 -16.44 -24.37
CA LYS A 4 10.10 -17.09 -23.15
C LYS A 4 10.93 -16.54 -21.99
N ARG A 5 10.30 -15.73 -21.13
CA ARG A 5 10.88 -15.32 -19.84
C ARG A 5 11.26 -16.60 -19.10
N ASN A 6 12.57 -16.83 -18.95
CA ASN A 6 13.08 -17.97 -18.20
C ASN A 6 12.94 -17.67 -16.71
N TYR A 7 11.75 -17.96 -16.18
CA TYR A 7 11.52 -17.84 -14.75
C TYR A 7 12.28 -18.99 -14.04
N PRO A 8 13.16 -18.65 -13.06
CA PRO A 8 14.01 -19.64 -12.41
C PRO A 8 13.24 -20.71 -11.62
N ASP A 9 12.00 -20.42 -11.22
CA ASP A 9 11.08 -21.37 -10.57
C ASP A 9 10.61 -22.50 -11.49
N ARG A 10 10.83 -22.40 -12.80
CA ARG A 10 10.47 -23.42 -13.80
C ARG A 10 11.68 -24.13 -14.41
N LEU A 11 12.89 -23.78 -13.98
CA LEU A 11 14.11 -24.42 -14.45
C LEU A 11 14.50 -25.54 -13.50
N GLU A 12 14.96 -26.67 -14.05
CA GLU A 12 15.45 -27.81 -13.28
C GLU A 12 16.85 -28.22 -13.74
N GLY A 13 17.58 -28.94 -12.86
CA GLY A 13 18.87 -29.52 -13.15
C GLY A 13 19.91 -28.52 -13.65
N GLU A 14 20.55 -28.84 -14.79
CA GLU A 14 21.62 -28.04 -15.38
C GLU A 14 21.15 -26.65 -15.84
N ALA A 15 19.89 -26.52 -16.27
CA ALA A 15 19.34 -25.22 -16.68
C ALA A 15 19.21 -24.26 -15.50
N LEU A 16 18.78 -24.76 -14.34
CA LEU A 16 18.71 -23.98 -13.10
C LEU A 16 20.10 -23.60 -12.61
N ARG A 17 21.05 -24.54 -12.64
CA ARG A 17 22.45 -24.29 -12.25
C ARG A 17 23.07 -23.19 -13.13
N ARG A 18 22.95 -23.30 -14.45
CA ARG A 18 23.44 -22.26 -15.38
C ARG A 18 22.78 -20.91 -15.13
N TRP A 19 21.49 -20.89 -14.76
CA TRP A 19 20.81 -19.64 -14.41
C TRP A 19 21.44 -18.97 -13.17
N TYR A 20 21.83 -19.74 -12.15
CA TYR A 20 22.49 -19.23 -10.94
C TYR A 20 23.97 -18.88 -11.12
N GLU A 21 24.64 -19.43 -12.13
CA GLU A 21 26.03 -19.10 -12.47
C GLU A 21 26.16 -17.76 -13.22
N ARG A 22 25.04 -17.17 -13.65
CA ARG A 22 25.03 -15.88 -14.36
C ARG A 22 25.42 -14.73 -13.44
N SER A 23 26.14 -13.76 -14.00
CA SER A 23 26.50 -12.56 -13.25
C SER A 23 25.26 -11.66 -13.06
N PRO A 24 25.21 -10.87 -11.97
CA PRO A 24 24.17 -9.86 -11.78
C PRO A 24 24.02 -8.90 -12.97
N GLU A 25 25.12 -8.55 -13.63
CA GLU A 25 25.16 -7.70 -14.81
C GLU A 25 24.43 -8.36 -16.00
N GLU A 26 24.71 -9.63 -16.28
CA GLU A 26 24.03 -10.38 -17.36
C GLU A 26 22.52 -10.49 -17.15
N ILE A 27 22.09 -10.66 -15.91
CA ILE A 27 20.66 -10.68 -15.54
C ILE A 27 20.07 -9.27 -15.70
N GLY A 28 20.82 -8.23 -15.35
CA GLY A 28 20.42 -6.83 -15.49
C GLY A 28 20.24 -6.41 -16.96
N GLU A 29 21.15 -6.81 -17.85
CA GLU A 29 21.05 -6.51 -19.28
C GLU A 29 19.85 -7.20 -19.95
N GLU A 30 19.62 -8.48 -19.65
CA GLU A 30 18.47 -9.20 -20.19
C GLU A 30 17.15 -8.57 -19.75
N ARG A 31 17.05 -8.14 -18.48
CA ARG A 31 15.86 -7.43 -17.97
C ARG A 31 15.64 -6.10 -18.69
N ARG A 32 16.70 -5.31 -18.85
CA ARG A 32 16.64 -4.02 -19.56
C ARG A 32 16.16 -4.21 -21.01
N LEU A 33 16.65 -5.25 -21.69
CA LEU A 33 16.20 -5.59 -23.04
C LEU A 33 14.74 -6.05 -23.07
N ALA A 34 14.31 -6.87 -22.10
CA ALA A 34 12.92 -7.31 -22.01
C ALA A 34 11.96 -6.14 -21.73
N GLU A 35 12.33 -5.22 -20.84
CA GLU A 35 11.57 -3.99 -20.55
C GLU A 35 11.50 -3.09 -21.79
N GLN A 36 12.60 -2.91 -22.50
CA GLN A 36 12.62 -2.14 -23.75
C GLN A 36 11.68 -2.75 -24.80
N LEU A 37 11.69 -4.07 -24.97
CA LEU A 37 10.81 -4.76 -25.91
C LEU A 37 9.32 -4.64 -25.52
N GLU A 38 8.99 -4.73 -24.23
CA GLU A 38 7.62 -4.50 -23.76
C GLU A 38 7.17 -3.06 -23.98
N PHE A 39 8.05 -2.09 -23.72
CA PHE A 39 7.79 -0.68 -23.97
C PHE A 39 7.57 -0.40 -25.46
N ASP A 40 8.40 -0.95 -26.34
CA ASP A 40 8.27 -0.81 -27.79
C ASP A 40 6.97 -1.45 -28.30
N ALA A 41 6.61 -2.63 -27.79
CA ALA A 41 5.35 -3.30 -28.12
C ALA A 41 4.12 -2.51 -27.66
N TYR A 42 4.17 -1.93 -26.46
CA TYR A 42 3.14 -1.02 -25.94
C TYR A 42 2.99 0.20 -26.87
N ASN A 43 4.09 0.88 -27.19
CA ASN A 43 4.07 2.04 -28.08
C ASN A 43 3.56 1.72 -29.49
N ALA A 44 3.88 0.53 -30.02
CA ALA A 44 3.34 0.07 -31.29
C ALA A 44 1.82 -0.15 -31.22
N ARG A 45 1.32 -0.74 -30.12
CA ARG A 45 -0.13 -0.92 -29.89
C ARG A 45 -0.85 0.42 -29.74
N THR A 46 -0.30 1.36 -28.98
CA THR A 46 -0.88 2.69 -28.78
C THR A 46 -0.92 3.48 -30.09
N ARG A 47 0.16 3.44 -30.89
CA ARG A 47 0.17 4.06 -32.23
C ARG A 47 -0.86 3.43 -33.18
N ARG A 48 -1.08 2.11 -33.09
CA ARG A 48 -2.13 1.44 -33.86
C ARG A 48 -3.53 1.86 -33.43
N LEU A 49 -3.77 2.00 -32.12
CA LEU A 49 -5.05 2.47 -31.59
C LEU A 49 -5.34 3.93 -31.95
N ALA A 50 -4.33 4.80 -31.91
CA ALA A 50 -4.47 6.19 -32.35
C ALA A 50 -4.92 6.28 -33.82
N ARG A 51 -4.33 5.47 -34.72
CA ARG A 51 -4.77 5.39 -36.13
C ARG A 51 -6.21 4.91 -36.29
N ILE A 52 -6.62 3.89 -35.52
CA ILE A 52 -8.00 3.39 -35.56
C ILE A 52 -8.99 4.47 -35.10
N VAL A 53 -8.62 5.26 -34.08
CA VAL A 53 -9.47 6.37 -33.61
C VAL A 53 -9.55 7.49 -34.64
N ASP A 54 -8.44 7.82 -35.31
CA ASP A 54 -8.43 8.80 -36.40
C ASP A 54 -9.27 8.33 -37.61
N ASP A 55 -9.18 7.05 -37.98
CA ASP A 55 -9.96 6.45 -39.07
C ASP A 55 -11.47 6.41 -38.73
N VAL A 56 -11.84 6.08 -37.49
CA VAL A 56 -13.24 6.05 -37.03
C VAL A 56 -13.81 7.46 -36.83
N ALA A 57 -12.99 8.42 -36.42
CA ALA A 57 -13.38 9.83 -36.34
C ALA A 57 -13.59 10.42 -37.74
N ALA A 58 -12.79 10.01 -38.73
CA ALA A 58 -12.96 10.41 -40.12
C ALA A 58 -14.26 9.83 -40.74
N GLU A 59 -14.64 8.59 -40.42
CA GLU A 59 -15.90 8.00 -40.90
C GLU A 59 -17.14 8.55 -40.16
N ARG A 60 -17.08 8.79 -38.84
CA ARG A 60 -18.27 9.22 -38.05
C ARG A 60 -18.61 10.71 -38.15
N VAL A 61 -17.70 11.55 -38.61
CA VAL A 61 -18.00 12.97 -38.87
C VAL A 61 -18.76 13.15 -40.19
N ALA A 62 -18.75 12.17 -41.10
CA ALA A 62 -19.54 12.21 -42.33
C ALA A 62 -21.02 11.82 -42.11
N ASP A 63 -21.32 10.88 -41.22
CA ASP A 63 -22.68 10.36 -41.03
C ASP A 63 -23.48 11.07 -39.92
N ALA A 64 -22.80 11.68 -38.92
CA ALA A 64 -23.47 12.31 -37.79
C ALA A 64 -24.01 13.73 -38.06
N TYR A 65 -23.76 14.31 -39.24
CA TYR A 65 -24.25 15.65 -39.60
C TYR A 65 -25.60 15.64 -40.35
N LEU A 66 -26.20 14.47 -40.62
CA LEU A 66 -27.43 14.34 -41.41
C LEU A 66 -28.61 13.63 -40.71
N ALA A 67 -28.49 13.24 -39.43
CA ALA A 67 -29.47 12.34 -38.79
C ALA A 67 -30.12 12.84 -37.48
N ASP A 68 -30.07 14.15 -37.16
CA ASP A 68 -30.70 14.68 -35.92
C ASP A 68 -31.76 15.77 -36.19
N GLN A 69 -32.68 15.48 -37.13
CA GLN A 69 -33.96 16.18 -37.27
C GLN A 69 -35.05 15.21 -37.73
N ASP A 70 -35.46 14.29 -36.85
CA ASP A 70 -36.85 13.80 -36.79
C ASP A 70 -36.96 12.58 -35.86
N SER A 71 -37.71 12.74 -34.77
CA SER A 71 -38.72 11.79 -34.26
C SER A 71 -38.88 11.92 -32.74
N GLY A 72 -39.86 12.73 -32.34
CA GLY A 72 -40.53 12.50 -31.07
C GLY A 72 -41.40 11.25 -31.15
N ILE A 73 -41.58 10.53 -30.04
CA ILE A 73 -42.79 9.77 -29.69
C ILE A 73 -42.72 9.38 -28.19
N TRP A 74 -43.86 9.62 -27.55
CA TRP A 74 -44.25 9.30 -26.17
C TRP A 74 -44.49 7.81 -25.94
N GLN A 75 -44.38 7.34 -24.69
CA GLN A 75 -45.29 6.31 -24.17
C GLN A 75 -45.48 6.36 -22.65
N GLU A 76 -46.76 6.45 -22.28
CA GLU A 76 -47.33 6.47 -20.93
C GLU A 76 -47.42 5.06 -20.32
N ALA A 77 -47.34 4.95 -19.00
CA ALA A 77 -47.79 3.78 -18.26
C ALA A 77 -48.50 4.15 -16.94
N ARG A 78 -49.84 4.19 -17.04
CA ARG A 78 -50.88 3.68 -16.13
C ARG A 78 -50.98 4.17 -14.67
N LEU A 79 -52.14 4.80 -14.46
CA LEU A 79 -52.84 5.13 -13.22
C LEU A 79 -53.33 3.89 -12.47
N THR A 80 -53.06 3.85 -11.16
CA THR A 80 -53.95 3.22 -10.16
C THR A 80 -54.06 4.16 -8.95
N PRO A 81 -55.25 4.35 -8.33
CA PRO A 81 -55.40 5.25 -7.20
C PRO A 81 -54.72 4.67 -5.94
N ARG A 82 -53.84 5.45 -5.31
CA ARG A 82 -53.28 5.11 -3.99
C ARG A 82 -54.35 5.26 -2.90
N PRO A 83 -54.40 4.35 -1.90
CA PRO A 83 -55.29 4.51 -0.76
C PRO A 83 -54.88 5.74 0.07
N VAL A 84 -55.88 6.56 0.41
CA VAL A 84 -55.71 7.76 1.23
C VAL A 84 -55.40 7.35 2.67
N ARG A 85 -54.20 7.69 3.14
CA ARG A 85 -53.78 7.55 4.54
C ARG A 85 -54.55 8.56 5.40
N PRO A 86 -55.00 8.22 6.62
CA PRO A 86 -55.53 9.21 7.55
C PRO A 86 -54.44 10.24 7.92
N PRO A 87 -54.82 11.50 8.23
CA PRO A 87 -53.87 12.57 8.49
C PRO A 87 -53.00 12.21 9.71
N LEU A 88 -51.71 12.00 9.47
CA LEU A 88 -50.71 11.95 10.52
C LEU A 88 -50.63 13.33 11.16
N ARG A 89 -50.77 13.38 12.49
CA ARG A 89 -50.48 14.56 13.30
C ARG A 89 -49.07 15.05 12.92
N ALA A 90 -48.94 16.32 12.54
CA ALA A 90 -47.64 16.89 12.21
C ALA A 90 -46.70 16.68 13.42
N PRO A 91 -45.51 16.10 13.24
CA PRO A 91 -44.53 16.02 14.30
C PRO A 91 -44.22 17.46 14.75
N GLU A 92 -44.20 17.68 16.06
CA GLU A 92 -43.70 18.93 16.63
C GLU A 92 -42.35 19.24 15.99
N ALA A 93 -42.21 20.46 15.46
CA ALA A 93 -40.96 20.92 14.90
C ALA A 93 -39.85 20.70 15.94
N PRO A 94 -38.75 20.02 15.59
CA PRO A 94 -37.66 19.81 16.52
C PRO A 94 -37.21 21.16 17.05
N ARG A 95 -37.28 21.33 18.38
CA ARG A 95 -36.72 22.51 19.04
C ARG A 95 -35.26 22.57 18.63
N ALA A 96 -34.88 23.63 17.93
CA ALA A 96 -33.49 23.88 17.58
C ALA A 96 -32.68 23.86 18.89
N GLY A 97 -31.80 22.88 19.02
CA GLY A 97 -30.80 22.86 20.08
C GLY A 97 -29.94 24.12 20.00
N PRO A 98 -29.17 24.43 21.06
CA PRO A 98 -28.25 25.56 21.02
C PRO A 98 -27.35 25.44 19.78
N ILE A 99 -27.29 26.51 18.99
CA ILE A 99 -26.42 26.61 17.81
C ILE A 99 -24.99 26.29 18.27
N PRO A 100 -24.32 25.26 17.72
CA PRO A 100 -22.95 24.96 18.09
C PRO A 100 -22.09 26.20 17.88
N ARG A 101 -21.31 26.59 18.89
CA ARG A 101 -20.29 27.63 18.72
C ARG A 101 -19.18 27.06 17.86
N TYR A 102 -19.20 27.39 16.58
CA TYR A 102 -18.10 27.10 15.68
C TYR A 102 -16.93 28.03 15.97
N PRO A 103 -15.68 27.56 15.81
CA PRO A 103 -14.52 28.45 15.87
C PRO A 103 -14.70 29.60 14.88
N SER A 104 -14.27 30.80 15.26
CA SER A 104 -14.25 31.96 14.39
C SER A 104 -13.52 31.63 13.09
N THR A 105 -14.09 32.07 11.96
CA THR A 105 -13.46 31.92 10.64
C THR A 105 -12.03 32.49 10.73
N PRO A 106 -11.00 31.72 10.37
CA PRO A 106 -9.64 32.22 10.39
C PRO A 106 -9.50 33.41 9.44
N THR A 107 -8.70 34.39 9.84
CA THR A 107 -8.38 35.56 9.02
C THR A 107 -7.30 35.17 8.00
N LYS A 108 -7.43 35.61 6.74
CA LYS A 108 -6.51 35.35 5.59
C LYS A 108 -5.01 35.65 5.82
N THR A 109 -4.62 36.13 7.00
CA THR A 109 -3.24 36.45 7.37
C THR A 109 -2.45 35.26 7.88
N GLU A 110 -3.08 34.12 8.15
CA GLU A 110 -2.39 32.93 8.65
C GLU A 110 -1.74 32.16 7.49
N ARG A 111 -0.47 31.76 7.65
CA ARG A 111 0.18 30.84 6.68
C ARG A 111 -0.31 29.42 6.95
N GLY A 112 -0.61 28.66 5.89
CA GLY A 112 -1.04 27.25 5.99
C GLY A 112 -2.30 26.96 5.17
N PHE A 113 -2.91 25.81 5.43
CA PHE A 113 -4.10 25.34 4.71
C PHE A 113 -5.24 26.36 4.82
N PHE A 114 -5.51 26.83 6.03
CA PHE A 114 -6.63 27.73 6.32
C PHE A 114 -6.43 29.18 5.81
N GLY A 115 -5.21 29.54 5.43
CA GLY A 115 -4.91 30.82 4.76
C GLY A 115 -5.00 30.75 3.24
N ASP A 116 -4.67 29.58 2.69
CA ASP A 116 -4.62 29.37 1.23
C ASP A 116 -6.01 29.01 0.65
N PHE A 117 -6.92 28.46 1.45
CA PHE A 117 -8.27 28.08 1.02
C PHE A 117 -9.36 28.90 1.69
N ASP A 118 -10.27 29.43 0.87
CA ASP A 118 -11.47 30.11 1.36
C ASP A 118 -12.52 29.09 1.83
N PRO A 119 -13.05 29.21 3.05
CA PRO A 119 -14.11 28.33 3.51
C PRO A 119 -15.40 28.60 2.74
N ILE A 120 -16.10 27.54 2.37
CA ILE A 120 -17.46 27.61 1.87
C ILE A 120 -18.39 27.75 3.08
N PRO A 121 -19.16 28.84 3.19
CA PRO A 121 -20.10 29.01 4.29
C PRO A 121 -21.15 27.90 4.26
N ASN A 122 -21.27 27.14 5.35
CA ASN A 122 -22.36 26.19 5.55
C ASN A 122 -23.10 26.52 6.85
N PRO A 123 -24.38 26.93 6.76
CA PRO A 123 -25.13 27.40 7.92
C PRO A 123 -25.43 26.29 8.94
N ASN A 124 -25.37 25.02 8.55
CA ASN A 124 -25.74 23.89 9.40
C ASN A 124 -24.54 23.16 10.01
N LEU A 125 -23.39 23.19 9.34
CA LEU A 125 -22.22 22.37 9.71
C LEU A 125 -20.98 23.20 10.05
N GLY A 126 -21.04 24.52 9.91
CA GLY A 126 -19.86 25.40 9.98
C GLY A 126 -19.08 25.43 8.66
N PRO A 127 -18.11 26.35 8.52
CA PRO A 127 -17.37 26.54 7.27
C PRO A 127 -16.67 25.25 6.81
N ALA A 128 -16.98 24.74 5.62
CA ALA A 128 -16.30 23.58 5.04
C ALA A 128 -15.31 24.02 3.96
N TYR A 129 -14.16 23.36 3.87
CA TYR A 129 -13.15 23.63 2.85
C TYR A 129 -13.20 22.51 1.82
N LEU A 130 -13.55 22.85 0.58
CA LEU A 130 -13.43 21.95 -0.57
C LEU A 130 -12.24 22.42 -1.39
N THR A 131 -11.27 21.53 -1.60
CA THR A 131 -10.01 21.86 -2.28
C THR A 131 -9.81 20.95 -3.48
N GLY A 132 -8.94 21.37 -4.40
CA GLY A 132 -8.46 20.51 -5.50
C GLY A 132 -7.33 19.56 -5.08
N LEU A 133 -6.98 19.50 -3.78
CA LEU A 133 -5.89 18.65 -3.31
C LEU A 133 -6.30 17.18 -3.31
N PRO A 134 -5.35 16.25 -3.52
CA PRO A 134 -5.60 14.83 -3.32
C PRO A 134 -6.08 14.50 -1.91
N ALA A 135 -6.73 13.34 -1.75
CA ALA A 135 -7.09 12.83 -0.44
C ALA A 135 -5.85 12.76 0.49
N PRO A 136 -6.00 13.07 1.79
CA PRO A 136 -7.27 13.30 2.49
C PRO A 136 -7.75 14.76 2.51
N LEU A 137 -7.04 15.70 1.88
CA LEU A 137 -7.31 17.14 1.99
C LEU A 137 -8.30 17.72 0.99
N GLY A 138 -8.90 16.88 0.12
CA GLY A 138 -9.92 17.32 -0.84
C GLY A 138 -11.18 17.88 -0.17
N GLN A 139 -11.47 17.47 1.07
CA GLN A 139 -12.56 18.00 1.89
C GLN A 139 -12.12 18.07 3.36
N VAL A 140 -12.26 19.25 3.98
CA VAL A 140 -11.95 19.48 5.40
C VAL A 140 -13.15 20.14 6.07
N GLU A 141 -13.78 19.44 7.03
CA GLU A 141 -14.99 19.89 7.73
C GLU A 141 -14.76 20.09 9.22
N PRO A 142 -15.18 21.20 9.84
CA PRO A 142 -15.09 21.38 11.28
C PRO A 142 -15.99 20.36 12.00
N LYS A 143 -15.49 19.81 13.12
CA LYS A 143 -16.26 18.95 14.04
C LYS A 143 -16.47 19.58 15.41
N GLY A 144 -16.16 20.86 15.54
CA GLY A 144 -16.22 21.61 16.80
C GLY A 144 -14.87 21.64 17.51
N GLY A 145 -14.62 22.73 18.22
CA GLY A 145 -13.30 23.02 18.78
C GLY A 145 -12.24 23.15 17.68
N ASP A 146 -11.06 22.62 17.91
CA ASP A 146 -9.90 22.66 17.00
C ASP A 146 -9.76 21.37 16.17
N ARG A 147 -10.88 20.68 15.90
CA ARG A 147 -10.90 19.39 15.20
C ARG A 147 -11.62 19.47 13.86
N TYR A 148 -11.04 18.79 12.88
CA TYR A 148 -11.49 18.76 11.50
C TYR A 148 -11.60 17.32 11.00
N ARG A 149 -12.67 17.02 10.27
CA ARG A 149 -12.85 15.76 9.55
C ARG A 149 -12.33 15.92 8.12
N LEU A 150 -11.52 14.97 7.67
CA LEU A 150 -10.96 14.95 6.32
C LEU A 150 -11.83 14.12 5.35
N SER A 151 -11.49 14.11 4.06
CA SER A 151 -12.29 13.42 3.02
C SER A 151 -12.31 11.90 3.18
N ASP A 152 -11.31 11.34 3.85
CA ASP A 152 -11.21 9.92 4.19
C ASP A 152 -11.98 9.54 5.47
N GLY A 153 -12.65 10.52 6.11
CA GLY A 153 -13.42 10.35 7.33
C GLY A 153 -12.61 10.46 8.64
N SER A 154 -11.28 10.57 8.57
CA SER A 154 -10.42 10.78 9.73
C SER A 154 -10.72 12.13 10.41
N VAL A 155 -10.50 12.21 11.73
CA VAL A 155 -10.69 13.45 12.50
C VAL A 155 -9.37 13.87 13.13
N VAL A 156 -8.83 15.01 12.70
CA VAL A 156 -7.50 15.52 13.04
C VAL A 156 -7.59 16.89 13.71
N SER A 157 -6.50 17.35 14.34
CA SER A 157 -6.41 18.72 14.85
C SER A 157 -6.11 19.72 13.73
N ARG A 158 -6.30 21.01 13.99
CA ARG A 158 -5.93 22.07 13.03
C ARG A 158 -4.47 21.99 12.58
N THR A 159 -3.56 21.86 13.54
CA THR A 159 -2.12 21.75 13.27
C THR A 159 -1.78 20.56 12.37
N GLU A 160 -2.53 19.46 12.52
CA GLU A 160 -2.35 18.27 11.69
C GLU A 160 -2.85 18.49 10.25
N VAL A 161 -3.92 19.27 10.05
CA VAL A 161 -4.34 19.70 8.69
C VAL A 161 -3.22 20.50 8.02
N ASP A 162 -2.64 21.47 8.72
CA ASP A 162 -1.54 22.30 8.18
C ASP A 162 -0.29 21.46 7.88
N ARG A 163 0.05 20.48 8.72
CA ARG A 163 1.14 19.52 8.47
C ARG A 163 0.90 18.72 7.21
N LEU A 164 -0.26 18.08 7.10
CA LEU A 164 -0.64 17.29 5.92
C LEU A 164 -0.61 18.15 4.65
N TYR A 165 -1.02 19.42 4.76
CA TYR A 165 -1.02 20.33 3.63
C TYR A 165 0.38 20.70 3.16
N ALA A 166 1.30 21.00 4.10
CA ALA A 166 2.70 21.24 3.77
C ALA A 166 3.34 20.03 3.07
N GLU A 167 3.11 18.82 3.61
CA GLU A 167 3.58 17.57 2.98
C GLU A 167 3.02 17.41 1.57
N GLN A 168 1.72 17.64 1.38
CA GLN A 168 1.08 17.50 0.08
C GLN A 168 1.59 18.52 -0.94
N ARG A 169 1.90 19.75 -0.51
CA ARG A 169 2.54 20.75 -1.37
C ARG A 169 3.92 20.32 -1.83
N LEU A 170 4.76 19.80 -0.93
CA LEU A 170 6.09 19.29 -1.28
C LEU A 170 6.01 18.17 -2.31
N ARG A 171 5.03 17.26 -2.18
CA ARG A 171 4.76 16.21 -3.18
C ARG A 171 4.39 16.78 -4.55
N MET A 172 3.47 17.74 -4.58
CA MET A 172 3.00 18.33 -5.84
C MET A 172 4.07 19.17 -6.53
N GLU A 173 4.99 19.77 -5.77
CA GLU A 173 6.11 20.56 -6.29
C GLU A 173 7.27 19.67 -6.78
N GLY A 174 7.12 18.34 -6.72
CA GLY A 174 8.16 17.39 -7.14
C GLY A 174 9.40 17.43 -6.24
N GLN A 175 9.30 18.00 -5.04
CA GLN A 175 10.35 18.12 -4.05
C GLN A 175 10.32 16.93 -3.07
N GLU A 176 10.01 15.73 -3.54
CA GLU A 176 9.90 14.51 -2.73
C GLU A 176 11.26 13.93 -2.26
N ASP A 177 12.36 14.69 -2.42
CA ASP A 177 13.62 14.41 -1.74
C ASP A 177 13.65 15.10 -0.38
N ALA A 178 12.98 14.46 0.58
CA ALA A 178 13.00 14.67 2.03
C ALA A 178 12.01 15.67 2.64
N GLU A 179 11.11 15.13 3.48
CA GLU A 179 10.96 15.68 4.83
C GLU A 179 11.18 14.58 5.89
N PRO A 180 11.98 14.86 6.94
CA PRO A 180 12.23 13.91 8.00
C PRO A 180 11.03 13.88 8.96
N ALA A 181 10.47 12.69 9.17
CA ALA A 181 9.76 12.44 10.41
C ALA A 181 10.69 12.83 11.60
N PRO A 182 10.18 13.33 12.73
CA PRO A 182 10.98 13.61 13.95
C PRO A 182 11.66 12.36 14.56
N TYR A 183 11.62 11.21 13.87
CA TYR A 183 12.33 9.98 14.19
C TYR A 183 13.37 9.55 13.14
N ALA A 184 13.50 10.25 12.01
CA ALA A 184 14.57 10.06 11.04
C ALA A 184 15.84 10.74 11.56
N LYS A 185 16.62 10.01 12.36
CA LYS A 185 17.93 10.49 12.81
C LYS A 185 18.86 10.59 11.60
N ARG A 186 19.02 11.80 11.02
CA ARG A 186 20.19 12.40 10.33
C ARG A 186 21.17 11.54 9.48
N VAL A 187 20.90 10.26 9.22
CA VAL A 187 21.78 9.30 8.54
C VAL A 187 20.99 8.32 7.66
N ASP A 188 19.72 8.62 7.36
CA ASP A 188 18.94 7.81 6.43
C ASP A 188 19.51 8.03 5.03
N ARG A 189 20.32 7.07 4.54
CA ARG A 189 20.76 7.03 3.15
C ARG A 189 19.58 6.55 2.32
N LEU A 190 19.21 7.31 1.29
CA LEU A 190 18.25 6.85 0.30
C LEU A 190 18.98 5.94 -0.68
N ARG A 191 18.53 4.69 -0.80
CA ARG A 191 18.90 3.79 -1.89
C ARG A 191 17.65 3.08 -2.36
N ASP A 192 17.20 3.44 -3.56
CA ASP A 192 16.05 2.79 -4.17
C ASP A 192 16.46 1.43 -4.77
N GLY A 193 15.70 0.39 -4.46
CA GLY A 193 15.77 -0.91 -5.11
C GLY A 193 16.99 -1.79 -4.82
N SER A 194 17.87 -1.43 -3.86
CA SER A 194 19.03 -2.24 -3.48
C SER A 194 18.97 -2.70 -2.03
N VAL A 195 19.26 -3.97 -1.78
CA VAL A 195 19.39 -4.51 -0.42
C VAL A 195 20.78 -4.15 0.14
N PRO A 196 20.88 -3.45 1.28
CA PRO A 196 22.18 -3.13 1.87
C PRO A 196 22.83 -4.37 2.47
N VAL A 197 24.16 -4.38 2.45
CA VAL A 197 24.93 -5.38 3.22
C VAL A 197 24.94 -4.93 4.67
N ALA A 198 24.73 -5.83 5.64
CA ALA A 198 24.72 -5.48 7.07
C ALA A 198 25.93 -4.64 7.51
N ALA A 199 27.13 -4.90 6.97
CA ALA A 199 28.35 -4.12 7.26
C ALA A 199 28.27 -2.63 6.87
N GLN A 200 27.31 -2.24 6.02
CA GLN A 200 27.07 -0.86 5.59
C GLN A 200 26.21 -0.07 6.59
N LEU A 201 25.48 -0.76 7.48
CA LEU A 201 24.61 -0.15 8.49
C LEU A 201 25.27 -0.19 9.87
N ARG A 202 25.11 0.89 10.63
CA ARG A 202 25.49 0.94 12.04
C ARG A 202 24.32 0.54 12.95
N PRO A 203 24.56 0.13 14.20
CA PRO A 203 23.50 -0.08 15.16
C PRO A 203 22.61 1.16 15.31
N ARG A 204 21.29 0.96 15.15
CA ARG A 204 20.25 2.01 15.18
C ARG A 204 20.27 2.98 14.00
N GLU A 205 21.07 2.71 12.98
CA GLU A 205 20.96 3.34 11.66
C GLU A 205 19.86 2.64 10.87
N ARG A 206 19.19 3.41 10.01
CA ARG A 206 18.19 2.93 9.09
C ARG A 206 18.57 3.43 7.70
N GLU A 207 18.45 2.58 6.70
CA GLU A 207 18.48 2.98 5.30
C GLU A 207 17.04 3.08 4.82
N TYR A 208 16.58 4.30 4.51
CA TYR A 208 15.21 4.48 4.05
C TYR A 208 15.07 3.93 2.64
N ASP A 209 14.06 3.06 2.45
CA ASP A 209 13.80 2.40 1.18
C ASP A 209 12.26 2.32 1.01
N PRO A 210 11.66 3.13 0.12
CA PRO A 210 10.22 3.13 -0.10
C PRO A 210 9.73 1.98 -1.00
N THR A 211 10.65 1.16 -1.52
CA THR A 211 10.40 0.18 -2.59
C THR A 211 9.22 -0.75 -2.31
N CYS A 212 9.23 -1.44 -1.16
CA CYS A 212 8.16 -2.36 -0.79
C CYS A 212 7.07 -1.67 0.04
N HIS A 213 7.37 -0.56 0.68
CA HIS A 213 6.44 0.17 1.54
C HIS A 213 6.88 1.63 1.69
N PRO A 214 5.99 2.63 1.56
CA PRO A 214 6.36 4.05 1.61
C PRO A 214 7.01 4.45 2.94
N ASN A 215 6.68 3.77 4.03
CA ASN A 215 7.30 3.95 5.34
C ASN A 215 8.35 2.87 5.68
N GLY A 216 8.88 2.18 4.67
CA GLY A 216 9.81 1.06 4.79
C GLY A 216 11.28 1.47 4.81
N GLY A 217 12.16 0.54 5.16
CA GLY A 217 13.60 0.76 5.17
C GLY A 217 14.33 -0.36 5.88
N TRP A 218 15.63 -0.46 5.67
CA TRP A 218 16.47 -1.52 6.18
C TRP A 218 17.10 -1.15 7.53
N GLU A 219 17.09 -2.08 8.47
CA GLU A 219 17.74 -1.95 9.78
C GLU A 219 18.53 -3.23 10.09
N LEU A 220 19.59 -3.14 10.90
CA LEU A 220 20.30 -4.33 11.37
C LEU A 220 19.37 -5.25 12.17
N ASP A 221 19.36 -6.54 11.84
CA ASP A 221 18.81 -7.54 12.74
C ASP A 221 19.83 -7.87 13.84
N ALA A 222 19.56 -7.36 15.05
CA ALA A 222 20.38 -7.58 16.22
C ALA A 222 20.45 -9.07 16.66
N ASN A 223 19.49 -9.89 16.23
CA ASN A 223 19.46 -11.32 16.57
C ASN A 223 20.12 -12.21 15.52
N PHE A 224 20.25 -11.74 14.28
CA PHE A 224 20.84 -12.51 13.18
C PHE A 224 22.16 -13.21 13.54
N PRO A 225 23.15 -12.57 14.20
CA PRO A 225 24.40 -13.25 14.56
C PRO A 225 24.21 -14.49 15.44
N LYS A 226 23.13 -14.53 16.23
CA LYS A 226 22.77 -15.63 17.15
C LYS A 226 21.98 -16.74 16.48
N TYR A 227 21.49 -16.54 15.26
CA TYR A 227 20.74 -17.57 14.56
C TYR A 227 21.63 -18.77 14.24
N PRO A 228 21.08 -20.00 14.28
CA PRO A 228 21.74 -21.16 13.73
C PRO A 228 22.12 -20.92 12.26
N GLU A 229 23.24 -21.47 11.83
CA GLU A 229 23.76 -21.28 10.47
C GLU A 229 22.73 -21.69 9.40
N ARG A 230 22.00 -22.78 9.64
CA ARG A 230 20.92 -23.23 8.74
C ARG A 230 19.79 -22.20 8.61
N THR A 231 19.44 -21.50 9.68
CA THR A 231 18.43 -20.43 9.67
C THR A 231 18.95 -19.21 8.92
N LYS A 232 20.20 -18.79 9.16
CA LYS A 232 20.84 -17.68 8.43
C LYS A 232 20.85 -17.90 6.91
N ARG A 233 21.21 -19.11 6.49
CA ARG A 233 21.20 -19.49 5.06
C ARG A 233 19.80 -19.47 4.48
N PHE A 234 18.82 -20.00 5.21
CA PHE A 234 17.43 -19.99 4.75
C PHE A 234 16.90 -18.57 4.61
N GLU A 235 17.09 -17.72 5.61
CA GLU A 235 16.68 -16.32 5.55
C GLU A 235 17.35 -15.62 4.36
N THR A 236 18.66 -15.79 4.18
CA THR A 236 19.40 -15.25 3.02
C THR A 236 18.87 -15.78 1.69
N GLN A 237 18.49 -17.07 1.60
CA GLN A 237 17.91 -17.67 0.40
C GLN A 237 16.59 -17.00 0.01
N ILE A 238 15.76 -16.64 0.99
CA ILE A 238 14.46 -16.02 0.77
C ILE A 238 14.60 -14.51 0.51
N THR A 239 15.29 -13.81 1.40
CA THR A 239 15.26 -12.35 1.50
C THR A 239 16.37 -11.68 0.70
N ARG A 240 17.45 -12.41 0.39
CA ARG A 240 18.72 -11.88 -0.14
C ARG A 240 19.31 -10.76 0.74
N ALA A 241 18.84 -10.64 1.97
CA ALA A 241 19.11 -9.56 2.91
C ALA A 241 19.78 -10.10 4.16
N THR A 242 21.05 -10.51 4.01
CA THR A 242 21.79 -11.14 5.10
C THR A 242 22.03 -10.17 6.26
N GLY A 243 21.39 -10.42 7.40
CA GLY A 243 21.62 -9.69 8.65
C GLY A 243 20.93 -8.35 8.78
N VAL A 244 19.92 -8.09 7.93
CA VAL A 244 19.11 -6.87 7.98
C VAL A 244 17.63 -7.22 7.86
N ASP A 245 16.80 -6.53 8.62
CA ASP A 245 15.34 -6.60 8.53
C ASP A 245 14.83 -5.43 7.68
N TYR A 246 13.72 -5.64 6.97
CA TYR A 246 12.93 -4.55 6.43
C TYR A 246 11.90 -4.08 7.48
N VAL A 247 11.97 -2.83 7.89
CA VAL A 247 11.16 -2.26 8.98
C VAL A 247 10.20 -1.21 8.47
N VAL A 248 8.90 -1.44 8.72
CA VAL A 248 7.83 -0.50 8.40
C VAL A 248 7.50 0.35 9.64
N ARG A 249 7.54 1.68 9.48
CA ARG A 249 7.30 2.66 10.54
C ARG A 249 6.11 3.57 10.21
N ASN A 250 4.90 3.04 10.36
CA ASN A 250 3.69 3.84 10.15
C ASN A 250 3.54 4.93 11.24
N PRO A 251 3.12 6.15 10.88
CA PRO A 251 2.89 7.21 11.84
C PRO A 251 1.91 6.80 12.95
N GLY A 252 2.28 7.03 14.21
CA GLY A 252 1.45 6.68 15.38
C GLY A 252 1.47 5.20 15.78
N GLU A 253 2.14 4.33 15.01
CA GLU A 253 2.22 2.89 15.27
C GLU A 253 3.60 2.46 15.74
N ARG A 254 3.68 1.26 16.33
CA ARG A 254 4.97 0.64 16.65
C ARG A 254 5.61 0.10 15.36
N PRO A 255 6.94 0.20 15.20
CA PRO A 255 7.63 -0.39 14.06
C PRO A 255 7.34 -1.88 13.94
N VAL A 256 7.12 -2.35 12.71
CA VAL A 256 6.91 -3.77 12.41
C VAL A 256 8.03 -4.24 11.48
N LYS A 257 8.64 -5.37 11.87
CA LYS A 257 9.74 -5.98 11.15
C LYS A 257 9.25 -7.07 10.21
N PHE A 258 9.95 -7.19 9.10
CA PHE A 258 9.87 -8.24 8.10
C PHE A 258 11.28 -8.70 7.84
N ASP A 259 11.49 -9.99 7.59
CA ASP A 259 12.83 -10.53 7.32
C ASP A 259 13.40 -9.99 5.99
N GLY A 260 12.54 -9.49 5.09
CA GLY A 260 13.01 -8.75 3.92
C GLY A 260 11.93 -8.07 3.08
N CYS A 261 12.38 -7.60 1.92
CA CYS A 261 11.59 -6.95 0.89
C CYS A 261 12.06 -7.49 -0.47
N ALA A 262 11.13 -7.96 -1.30
CA ALA A 262 11.42 -8.50 -2.62
C ALA A 262 11.68 -7.38 -3.63
N VAL A 263 12.73 -6.58 -3.43
CA VAL A 263 13.09 -5.46 -4.32
C VAL A 263 13.30 -5.90 -5.77
N TRP A 264 13.65 -7.18 -6.01
CA TRP A 264 13.82 -7.73 -7.35
C TRP A 264 12.51 -8.16 -8.02
N SER A 265 11.40 -8.23 -7.28
CA SER A 265 10.09 -8.65 -7.77
C SER A 265 9.29 -7.43 -8.22
N PRO A 266 8.62 -7.44 -9.39
CA PRO A 266 7.78 -6.32 -9.80
C PRO A 266 6.61 -6.08 -8.83
N ARG A 267 6.21 -7.10 -8.05
CA ARG A 267 5.16 -6.98 -7.03
C ARG A 267 5.64 -6.33 -5.74
N ARG A 268 6.96 -6.23 -5.52
CA ARG A 268 7.60 -5.61 -4.34
C ARG A 268 6.97 -6.12 -3.02
N GLU A 269 6.79 -7.44 -2.94
CA GLU A 269 6.19 -8.12 -1.79
C GLU A 269 7.11 -7.99 -0.57
N LEU A 270 6.51 -7.89 0.62
CA LEU A 270 7.24 -8.02 1.88
C LEU A 270 7.48 -9.51 2.17
N LEU A 271 8.63 -9.84 2.76
CA LEU A 271 9.06 -11.22 2.92
C LEU A 271 9.21 -11.58 4.40
N GLU A 272 8.76 -12.78 4.74
CA GLU A 272 9.01 -13.43 6.03
C GLU A 272 9.59 -14.83 5.76
N ALA A 273 10.66 -15.20 6.47
CA ALA A 273 11.35 -16.47 6.37
C ALA A 273 11.22 -17.24 7.69
N LYS A 274 10.31 -18.23 7.72
CA LYS A 274 10.20 -19.18 8.83
C LYS A 274 11.19 -20.32 8.61
N GLY A 275 12.41 -20.12 9.11
CA GLY A 275 13.52 -21.08 9.01
C GLY A 275 13.26 -22.43 9.66
N PRO A 276 14.18 -23.41 9.49
CA PRO A 276 13.97 -24.77 9.99
C PRO A 276 13.86 -24.87 11.52
N GLY A 277 13.15 -25.90 11.99
CA GLY A 277 12.92 -26.20 13.41
C GLY A 277 11.50 -25.89 13.90
N TYR A 278 10.62 -25.35 13.05
CA TYR A 278 9.23 -25.11 13.42
C TYR A 278 8.43 -26.41 13.54
N ASP A 279 8.68 -27.42 12.72
CA ASP A 279 8.01 -28.73 12.85
C ASP A 279 8.25 -29.32 14.24
N ALA A 280 9.52 -29.36 14.67
CA ALA A 280 9.90 -29.84 15.98
C ALA A 280 9.31 -28.99 17.12
N LEU A 281 9.24 -27.66 16.93
CA LEU A 281 8.62 -26.75 17.89
C LEU A 281 7.11 -26.97 18.01
N ILE A 282 6.41 -27.23 16.90
CA ILE A 282 4.98 -27.50 16.85
C ILE A 282 4.67 -28.87 17.49
N ASP A 283 5.46 -29.91 17.17
CA ASP A 283 5.33 -31.22 17.81
C ASP A 283 5.56 -31.13 19.32
N ALA A 284 6.65 -30.46 19.75
CA ALA A 284 6.92 -30.23 21.16
C ALA A 284 5.80 -29.42 21.84
N GLY A 285 5.32 -28.37 21.18
CA GLY A 285 4.20 -27.56 21.67
C GLY A 285 2.94 -28.39 21.89
N SER A 286 2.66 -29.33 21.00
CA SER A 286 1.53 -30.26 21.09
C SER A 286 1.73 -31.22 22.26
N ARG A 287 2.90 -31.86 22.34
CA ARG A 287 3.25 -32.86 23.36
C ARG A 287 3.25 -32.29 24.78
N TYR A 288 3.79 -31.09 24.96
CA TYR A 288 3.95 -30.44 26.26
C TYR A 288 2.90 -29.34 26.52
N ARG A 289 1.81 -29.32 25.74
CA ARG A 289 0.62 -28.46 25.94
C ARG A 289 0.88 -26.94 25.92
N PHE A 290 1.92 -26.49 25.21
CA PHE A 290 2.18 -25.06 25.00
C PHE A 290 1.92 -24.59 23.56
N LEU A 291 1.39 -25.45 22.68
CA LEU A 291 0.96 -25.09 21.34
C LEU A 291 0.06 -23.84 21.29
N PRO A 292 -0.94 -23.65 22.19
CA PRO A 292 -1.76 -22.43 22.18
C PRO A 292 -0.94 -21.13 22.36
N SER A 293 0.22 -21.20 23.00
CA SER A 293 1.14 -20.06 23.13
C SER A 293 1.84 -19.76 21.81
N ILE A 294 2.29 -20.79 21.08
CA ILE A 294 2.89 -20.66 19.75
C ILE A 294 1.86 -20.08 18.76
N THR A 295 0.67 -20.68 18.69
CA THR A 295 -0.45 -20.23 17.85
C THR A 295 -0.77 -18.75 18.08
N ARG A 296 -0.91 -18.33 19.34
CA ARG A 296 -1.22 -16.92 19.69
C ARG A 296 -0.11 -15.97 19.26
N LYS A 297 1.16 -16.35 19.44
CA LYS A 297 2.31 -15.54 19.02
C LYS A 297 2.36 -15.40 17.50
N ALA A 298 2.16 -16.50 16.76
CA ALA A 298 2.09 -16.50 15.30
C ALA A 298 0.95 -15.62 14.79
N ALA A 299 -0.27 -15.81 15.30
CA ALA A 299 -1.43 -15.00 14.93
C ALA A 299 -1.23 -13.52 15.25
N THR A 300 -0.61 -13.20 16.40
CA THR A 300 -0.28 -11.81 16.77
C THR A 300 0.79 -11.20 15.86
N GLN A 301 1.75 -12.00 15.40
CA GLN A 301 2.73 -11.54 14.41
C GLN A 301 2.05 -11.26 13.06
N MET A 302 1.29 -12.23 12.54
CA MET A 302 0.53 -12.09 11.29
C MET A 302 -0.38 -10.87 11.31
N GLY A 303 -1.17 -10.68 12.37
CA GLY A 303 -2.08 -9.54 12.49
C GLY A 303 -1.36 -8.19 12.49
N ARG A 304 -0.22 -8.08 13.19
CA ARG A 304 0.59 -6.85 13.20
C ARG A 304 1.22 -6.56 11.83
N GLN A 305 1.73 -7.59 11.16
CA GLN A 305 2.29 -7.44 9.82
C GLN A 305 1.19 -7.05 8.81
N ALA A 306 0.08 -7.78 8.78
CA ALA A 306 -1.06 -7.48 7.92
C ALA A 306 -1.54 -6.02 8.09
N ALA A 307 -1.70 -5.54 9.33
CA ALA A 307 -2.06 -4.16 9.61
C ALA A 307 -0.99 -3.16 9.10
N ALA A 308 0.29 -3.42 9.39
CA ALA A 308 1.38 -2.52 9.03
C ALA A 308 1.55 -2.36 7.51
N THR A 309 1.23 -3.39 6.72
CA THR A 309 1.37 -3.36 5.26
C THR A 309 0.36 -2.51 4.50
N GLN A 310 -0.73 -2.10 5.16
CA GLN A 310 -1.81 -1.32 4.54
C GLN A 310 -2.34 -1.97 3.25
N GLY A 311 -2.47 -3.31 3.24
CA GLY A 311 -3.00 -4.09 2.12
C GLY A 311 -1.96 -4.59 1.12
N ARG A 312 -0.67 -4.26 1.30
CA ARG A 312 0.41 -4.82 0.47
C ARG A 312 0.65 -6.29 0.79
N LEU A 313 1.00 -7.06 -0.23
CA LEU A 313 1.21 -8.50 -0.11
C LEU A 313 2.46 -8.83 0.73
N ILE A 314 2.30 -9.81 1.61
CA ILE A 314 3.36 -10.44 2.38
C ILE A 314 3.46 -11.89 1.93
N ASN A 315 4.69 -12.36 1.68
CA ASN A 315 4.97 -13.74 1.33
C ASN A 315 5.78 -14.40 2.46
N TRP A 316 5.14 -15.32 3.16
CA TRP A 316 5.72 -16.15 4.21
C TRP A 316 6.28 -17.43 3.60
N HIS A 317 7.60 -17.52 3.56
CA HIS A 317 8.29 -18.74 3.16
C HIS A 317 8.58 -19.60 4.40
N VAL A 318 8.10 -20.83 4.39
CA VAL A 318 8.26 -21.77 5.50
C VAL A 318 9.14 -22.94 5.09
N ALA A 319 10.19 -23.20 5.86
CA ALA A 319 11.22 -24.18 5.50
C ALA A 319 10.77 -25.64 5.55
N GLU A 320 9.76 -25.94 6.36
CA GLU A 320 9.31 -27.30 6.68
C GLU A 320 7.83 -27.46 6.36
N PRO A 321 7.39 -28.60 5.79
CA PRO A 321 6.04 -28.77 5.29
C PRO A 321 4.99 -28.81 6.41
N GLY A 322 5.27 -29.45 7.56
CA GLY A 322 4.32 -29.49 8.68
C GLY A 322 4.04 -28.09 9.25
N ALA A 323 5.07 -27.25 9.32
CA ALA A 323 4.97 -25.86 9.71
C ALA A 323 4.23 -25.03 8.67
N ASN A 324 4.39 -25.31 7.38
CA ASN A 324 3.63 -24.64 6.32
C ASN A 324 2.12 -24.87 6.51
N ASP A 325 1.71 -26.11 6.77
CA ASP A 325 0.31 -26.44 7.00
C ASP A 325 -0.22 -25.72 8.24
N PHE A 326 0.55 -25.78 9.34
CA PHE A 326 0.22 -25.04 10.58
C PHE A 326 0.04 -23.54 10.34
N PHE A 327 0.96 -22.86 9.65
CA PHE A 327 0.83 -21.42 9.40
C PHE A 327 -0.30 -21.09 8.42
N SER A 328 -0.56 -21.96 7.43
CA SER A 328 -1.64 -21.78 6.48
C SER A 328 -3.01 -21.83 7.15
N GLU A 329 -3.20 -22.73 8.13
CA GLU A 329 -4.43 -22.83 8.92
C GLU A 329 -4.67 -21.62 9.83
N LEU A 330 -3.61 -20.89 10.21
CA LEU A 330 -3.73 -19.70 11.06
C LEU A 330 -4.10 -18.43 10.29
N LEU A 331 -4.04 -18.45 8.97
CA LEU A 331 -4.30 -17.25 8.17
C LEU A 331 -5.76 -16.80 8.31
N PRO A 332 -6.02 -15.56 8.76
CA PRO A 332 -7.36 -15.03 8.73
C PRO A 332 -7.81 -14.83 7.29
N ALA A 333 -9.09 -15.09 7.02
CA ALA A 333 -9.68 -14.85 5.71
C ALA A 333 -9.46 -13.40 5.25
N GLY A 334 -8.93 -13.22 4.05
CA GLY A 334 -8.66 -11.90 3.47
C GLY A 334 -7.39 -11.20 3.97
N ALA A 335 -6.56 -11.85 4.79
CA ALA A 335 -5.24 -11.32 5.12
C ALA A 335 -4.38 -11.19 3.86
N PRO A 336 -3.58 -10.12 3.71
CA PRO A 336 -2.67 -9.95 2.57
C PRO A 336 -1.41 -10.81 2.74
N ILE A 337 -1.53 -12.01 3.33
CA ILE A 337 -0.43 -12.93 3.59
C ILE A 337 -0.64 -14.19 2.77
N THR A 338 0.39 -14.55 2.01
CA THR A 338 0.51 -15.88 1.38
C THR A 338 1.53 -16.69 2.16
N VAL A 339 1.23 -17.96 2.41
CA VAL A 339 2.16 -18.90 3.05
C VAL A 339 2.54 -19.95 2.01
N GLN A 340 3.84 -20.17 1.84
CA GLN A 340 4.35 -21.18 0.92
C GLN A 340 5.52 -21.95 1.49
N HIS A 341 5.54 -23.25 1.23
CA HIS A 341 6.64 -24.11 1.59
C HIS A 341 7.83 -23.86 0.65
N THR A 342 9.00 -23.58 1.21
CA THR A 342 10.25 -23.44 0.46
C THR A 342 11.35 -24.20 1.18
N PRO A 343 11.87 -25.31 0.63
CA PRO A 343 12.90 -26.08 1.31
C PRO A 343 14.17 -25.26 1.56
N ALA A 344 14.74 -25.40 2.76
CA ALA A 344 16.06 -24.84 3.09
C ALA A 344 17.17 -25.60 2.37
N ARG A 345 18.06 -24.87 1.68
CA ARG A 345 19.18 -25.41 0.89
C ARG A 345 20.52 -25.34 1.61
#